data_AF-A0A101KUI8-F1
#
_entry.id   AF-A0A101KUI8-F1
#
_cell.length_a   1.000
_cell.length_b   1.000
_cell.length_c   1.000
_cell.angle_alpha   90.00
_cell.angle_beta   90.00
_cell.angle_gamma   90.00
#
_symmetry.space_group_name_H-M   'P 1'
#
loop_
_entity.id
_entity.type
_entity.pdbx_description
1 polymer ?
#
loop_
_entity_poly.entity_id
_entity_poly.type
_entity_poly.pdbx_seq_one_letter_code
_entity_poly.pdbx_strand_id
1 'polypeptide(L)'
;MKHQPFKLPKLLADLLDTMKSLAFDHEDGSLAMADQRLESLEELGLLSLLEDFIVKFEDLGVLDNRRWETFLEVALPFFNAACMQQFATGSFTLEDQKYGAWLDQRRQLAAGNLPAPGARITDILVDEFQDINPLDLALIMKVADLNQSALTIVGDDDQAIFEWRGAAPDFILEPDRHLGRSFKTYILEKNYRSPRNIVEKSARLIAHNKRRVTKNMHAVSIVEAQTFMYSGQTFWIPSKTCSTKSEASLGKRHQVREWPCYRGNVPS
;
A
#
# COMPACT_ATOMS: atom_id res chain seq x y z
N MET A 1 15.77 23.67 18.63
CA MET A 1 14.92 23.76 17.41
C MET A 1 15.35 24.79 16.34
N LYS A 2 16.44 25.57 16.48
CA LYS A 2 16.84 26.60 15.48
C LYS A 2 17.57 26.09 14.22
N HIS A 3 17.97 24.83 14.16
CA HIS A 3 18.87 24.36 13.08
C HIS A 3 18.18 23.66 11.90
N GLN A 4 16.89 23.29 11.97
CA GLN A 4 16.19 22.58 10.87
C GLN A 4 14.69 22.92 10.84
N PRO A 5 14.30 24.11 10.34
CA PRO A 5 12.92 24.64 10.47
C PRO A 5 11.84 23.81 9.75
N PHE A 6 12.20 22.96 8.79
CA PHE A 6 11.26 22.16 8.00
C PHE A 6 11.06 20.72 8.48
N LYS A 7 11.83 20.25 9.47
CA LYS A 7 11.76 18.85 9.91
C LYS A 7 10.49 18.53 10.70
N LEU A 8 10.14 19.39 11.65
CA LEU A 8 8.97 19.14 12.50
C LEU A 8 7.64 19.26 11.72
N PRO A 9 7.40 20.30 10.88
CA PRO A 9 6.16 20.38 10.10
C PRO A 9 5.96 19.19 9.16
N LYS A 10 7.03 18.75 8.48
CA LYS A 10 6.96 17.56 7.63
C LYS A 10 6.65 16.30 8.45
N LEU A 11 7.34 16.10 9.57
CA LEU A 11 7.14 14.94 10.44
C LEU A 11 5.69 14.88 10.97
N LEU A 12 5.12 16.03 11.34
CA LEU A 12 3.72 16.13 11.78
C LEU A 12 2.72 15.85 10.66
N ALA A 13 3.00 16.31 9.43
CA ALA A 13 2.19 15.99 8.26
C ALA A 13 2.26 14.49 7.90
N ASP A 14 3.46 13.91 7.92
CA ASP A 14 3.66 12.48 7.69
C ASP A 14 2.97 11.64 8.77
N LEU A 15 3.01 12.07 10.05
CA LEU A 15 2.28 11.41 11.15
C LEU A 15 0.77 11.45 10.90
N LEU A 16 0.25 12.61 10.52
CA LEU A 16 -1.17 12.81 10.26
C LEU A 16 -1.68 11.87 9.17
N ASP A 17 -1.01 11.81 8.02
CA ASP A 17 -1.38 10.92 6.92
C ASP A 17 -1.18 9.43 7.29
N THR A 18 -0.15 9.11 8.08
CA THR A 18 0.07 7.73 8.58
C THR A 18 -1.07 7.30 9.49
N MET A 19 -1.44 8.12 10.48
CA MET A 19 -2.55 7.79 11.39
C MET A 19 -3.88 7.63 10.65
N LYS A 20 -4.15 8.45 9.62
CA LYS A 20 -5.32 8.25 8.74
C LYS A 20 -5.25 6.92 8.00
N SER A 21 -4.11 6.63 7.35
CA SER A 21 -3.89 5.37 6.59
C SER A 21 -4.07 4.12 7.46
N LEU A 22 -3.69 4.23 8.74
CA LEU A 22 -3.84 3.18 9.74
C LEU A 22 -5.24 3.16 10.40
N ALA A 23 -6.18 3.94 9.88
CA ALA A 23 -7.58 4.02 10.30
C ALA A 23 -7.80 4.49 11.76
N PHE A 24 -6.99 5.42 12.26
CA PHE A 24 -7.32 6.12 13.51
C PHE A 24 -8.53 7.06 13.31
N ASP A 25 -9.47 7.04 14.24
CA ASP A 25 -10.71 7.81 14.17
C ASP A 25 -10.62 9.09 15.02
N HIS A 26 -10.58 10.25 14.38
CA HIS A 26 -10.54 11.52 15.10
C HIS A 26 -11.89 11.96 15.68
N GLU A 27 -13.02 11.38 15.22
CA GLU A 27 -14.34 11.71 15.76
C GLU A 27 -14.65 10.98 17.06
N ASP A 28 -14.12 9.76 17.22
CA ASP A 28 -14.05 9.10 18.53
C ASP A 28 -12.95 9.75 19.36
N GLY A 29 -11.72 9.75 18.81
CA GLY A 29 -10.58 10.48 19.36
C GLY A 29 -10.16 10.04 20.76
N SER A 30 -10.72 8.95 21.31
CA SER A 30 -10.43 8.47 22.65
C SER A 30 -9.16 7.62 22.71
N LEU A 31 -8.54 7.57 23.90
CA LEU A 31 -7.42 6.66 24.16
C LEU A 31 -7.83 5.20 23.98
N ALA A 32 -9.05 4.82 24.36
CA ALA A 32 -9.55 3.46 24.19
C ALA A 32 -9.58 3.04 22.71
N MET A 33 -10.02 3.94 21.81
CA MET A 33 -9.95 3.71 20.37
C MET A 33 -8.51 3.57 19.88
N ALA A 34 -7.61 4.43 20.35
CA ALA A 34 -6.20 4.38 19.98
C ALA A 34 -5.53 3.07 20.44
N ASP A 35 -5.80 2.62 21.66
CA ASP A 35 -5.26 1.37 22.21
C ASP A 35 -5.75 0.16 21.41
N GLN A 36 -7.05 0.07 21.15
CA GLN A 36 -7.61 -1.00 20.32
C GLN A 36 -6.99 -0.99 18.90
N ARG A 37 -6.71 0.21 18.37
CA ARG A 37 -6.07 0.35 17.07
C ARG A 37 -4.62 -0.13 17.11
N LEU A 38 -3.85 0.18 18.15
CA LEU A 38 -2.49 -0.32 18.32
C LEU A 38 -2.44 -1.85 18.41
N GLU A 39 -3.31 -2.48 19.21
CA GLU A 39 -3.42 -3.95 19.29
C GLU A 39 -3.68 -4.56 17.91
N SER A 40 -4.65 -3.99 17.18
CA SER A 40 -4.98 -4.46 15.84
C SER A 40 -3.86 -4.20 14.82
N LEU A 41 -3.00 -3.20 15.02
CA LEU A 41 -1.83 -2.96 14.17
C LEU A 41 -0.67 -3.89 14.51
N GLU A 42 -0.55 -4.32 15.76
CA GLU A 42 0.43 -5.32 16.19
C GLU A 42 0.16 -6.65 15.50
N GLU A 43 -1.10 -7.08 15.47
CA GLU A 43 -1.52 -8.31 14.77
C GLU A 43 -1.17 -8.28 13.28
N LEU A 44 -1.27 -7.10 12.64
CA LEU A 44 -0.96 -6.89 11.22
C LEU A 44 0.54 -6.63 10.96
N GLY A 45 1.38 -6.55 12.00
CA GLY A 45 2.80 -6.20 11.87
C GLY A 45 3.06 -4.74 11.45
N LEU A 46 2.07 -3.86 11.61
CA LEU A 46 2.12 -2.47 11.15
C LEU A 46 2.55 -1.46 12.22
N LEU A 47 2.78 -1.89 13.48
CA LEU A 47 3.23 -0.99 14.56
C LEU A 47 4.52 -0.25 14.23
N SER A 48 5.43 -0.88 13.48
CA SER A 48 6.72 -0.30 13.07
C SER A 48 6.57 1.04 12.33
N LEU A 49 5.44 1.27 11.65
CA LEU A 49 5.14 2.53 10.97
C LEU A 49 4.97 3.70 11.95
N LEU A 50 4.54 3.43 13.18
CA LEU A 50 4.39 4.43 14.24
C LEU A 50 5.63 4.53 15.14
N GLU A 51 6.34 3.43 15.38
CA GLU A 51 7.57 3.40 16.18
C GLU A 51 8.62 4.40 15.66
N ASP A 52 8.69 4.55 14.34
CA ASP A 52 9.56 5.49 13.64
C ASP A 52 9.31 6.95 14.06
N PHE A 53 8.07 7.31 14.41
CA PHE A 53 7.72 8.64 14.91
C PHE A 53 8.08 8.80 16.38
N ILE A 54 7.95 7.74 17.20
CA ILE A 54 8.36 7.76 18.60
C ILE A 54 9.84 8.14 18.72
N VAL A 55 10.70 7.47 17.94
CA VAL A 55 12.14 7.76 17.93
C VAL A 55 12.42 9.20 17.51
N LYS A 56 11.78 9.67 16.42
CA LYS A 56 11.99 11.03 15.90
C LYS A 56 11.48 12.10 16.88
N PHE A 57 10.40 11.84 17.60
CA PHE A 57 9.87 12.77 18.61
C PHE A 57 10.75 12.83 19.85
N GLU A 58 11.30 11.71 20.31
CA GLU A 58 12.30 11.71 21.39
C GLU A 58 13.56 12.49 20.98
N ASP A 59 14.10 12.25 19.78
CA ASP A 59 15.28 12.96 19.25
C ASP A 59 15.06 14.48 19.16
N LEU A 60 13.80 14.91 18.96
CA LEU A 60 13.41 16.32 18.92
C LEU A 60 13.12 16.91 20.31
N GLY A 61 13.13 16.10 21.36
CA GLY A 61 12.78 16.48 22.73
C GLY A 61 11.28 16.74 22.93
N VAL A 62 10.43 16.14 22.09
CA VAL A 62 8.96 16.18 22.22
C VAL A 62 8.48 15.12 23.21
N LEU A 63 9.14 13.96 23.22
CA LEU A 63 8.89 12.87 24.17
C LEU A 63 10.06 12.71 25.13
N ASP A 64 9.75 12.43 26.39
CA ASP A 64 10.75 12.14 27.43
C ASP A 64 11.22 10.68 27.44
N ASN A 65 10.47 9.79 26.77
CA ASN A 65 10.77 8.36 26.66
C ASN A 65 10.05 7.74 25.45
N ARG A 66 10.42 6.50 25.10
CA ARG A 66 9.87 5.76 23.95
C ARG A 66 8.68 4.88 24.28
N ARG A 67 7.79 5.35 25.17
CA ARG A 67 6.60 4.56 25.55
C ARG A 67 5.40 4.91 24.66
N TRP A 68 4.51 3.93 24.47
CA TRP A 68 3.29 4.13 23.69
C TRP A 68 2.35 5.13 24.37
N GLU A 69 2.25 5.09 25.69
CA GLU A 69 1.33 5.95 26.44
C GLU A 69 1.73 7.43 26.28
N THR A 70 3.01 7.74 26.44
CA THR A 70 3.53 9.11 26.26
C THR A 70 3.46 9.56 24.80
N PHE A 71 3.67 8.65 23.84
CA PHE A 71 3.46 8.95 22.43
C PHE A 71 2.00 9.32 22.14
N LEU A 72 1.03 8.51 22.61
CA LEU A 72 -0.39 8.75 22.37
C LEU A 72 -0.89 10.04 23.05
N GLU A 73 -0.39 10.37 24.24
CA GLU A 73 -0.68 11.63 24.93
C GLU A 73 -0.33 12.87 24.09
N VAL A 74 0.66 12.76 23.20
CA VAL A 74 1.07 13.84 22.29
C VAL A 74 0.40 13.71 20.92
N ALA A 75 0.45 12.51 20.32
CA ALA A 75 0.05 12.27 18.95
C ALA A 75 -1.48 12.38 18.77
N LEU A 76 -2.27 11.87 19.72
CA LEU A 76 -3.72 11.81 19.58
C LEU A 76 -4.38 13.20 19.67
N PRO A 77 -4.06 14.09 20.63
CA PRO A 77 -4.59 15.45 20.63
C PRO A 77 -4.17 16.24 19.38
N PHE A 78 -2.93 16.07 18.92
CA PHE A 78 -2.46 16.66 17.67
C PHE A 78 -3.29 16.17 16.48
N PHE A 79 -3.43 14.85 16.33
CA PHE A 79 -4.18 14.21 15.25
C PHE A 79 -5.63 14.74 15.18
N ASN A 80 -6.32 14.75 16.33
CA ASN A 80 -7.70 15.22 16.41
C ASN A 80 -7.82 16.69 16.01
N ALA A 81 -6.98 17.55 16.58
CA ALA A 81 -7.00 18.99 16.28
C ALA A 81 -6.62 19.27 14.82
N ALA A 82 -5.65 18.55 14.27
CA ALA A 82 -5.20 18.71 12.89
C ALA A 82 -6.27 18.30 11.88
N CYS A 83 -6.94 17.15 12.09
CA CYS A 83 -8.07 16.71 11.26
C CYS A 83 -9.22 17.72 11.29
N MET A 84 -9.61 18.20 12.48
CA MET A 84 -10.65 19.23 12.61
C MET A 84 -10.28 20.52 11.88
N GLN A 85 -9.02 20.96 12.02
CA GLN A 85 -8.54 22.18 11.37
C GLN A 85 -8.54 22.05 9.84
N GLN A 86 -8.05 20.91 9.31
CA GLN A 86 -8.06 20.64 7.87
C GLN A 86 -9.46 20.71 7.27
N PHE A 87 -10.44 20.11 7.96
CA PHE A 87 -11.84 20.17 7.56
C PHE A 87 -12.37 21.61 7.60
N ALA A 88 -12.12 22.34 8.70
CA ALA A 88 -12.59 23.71 8.87
C ALA A 88 -12.01 24.69 7.83
N THR A 89 -10.79 24.44 7.35
CA THR A 89 -10.13 25.28 6.34
C THR A 89 -10.28 24.77 4.91
N GLY A 90 -10.98 23.66 4.68
CA GLY A 90 -11.09 23.02 3.36
C GLY A 90 -9.73 22.61 2.78
N SER A 91 -8.80 22.21 3.63
CA SER A 91 -7.46 21.77 3.25
C SER A 91 -7.40 20.24 3.25
N PHE A 92 -7.03 19.64 2.12
CA PHE A 92 -7.08 18.19 1.95
C PHE A 92 -5.75 17.64 1.39
N THR A 93 -5.27 16.54 1.96
CA THR A 93 -4.23 15.68 1.37
C THR A 93 -4.86 14.64 0.45
N LEU A 94 -4.03 13.78 -0.14
CA LEU A 94 -4.53 12.62 -0.89
C LEU A 94 -5.23 11.62 0.05
N GLU A 95 -4.69 11.43 1.26
CA GLU A 95 -5.28 10.50 2.23
C GLU A 95 -6.63 11.00 2.73
N ASP A 96 -6.83 12.33 2.81
CA ASP A 96 -8.10 12.94 3.19
C ASP A 96 -9.26 12.60 2.26
N GLN A 97 -9.00 12.25 0.99
CA GLN A 97 -10.05 11.84 0.06
C GLN A 97 -10.71 10.54 0.52
N LYS A 98 -9.90 9.57 0.97
CA LYS A 98 -10.37 8.28 1.48
C LYS A 98 -10.89 8.43 2.90
N TYR A 99 -10.18 9.17 3.73
CA TYR A 99 -10.50 9.36 5.14
C TYR A 99 -11.83 10.09 5.33
N GLY A 100 -12.04 11.19 4.62
CA GLY A 100 -13.31 11.92 4.64
C GLY A 100 -14.48 11.10 4.12
N ALA A 101 -14.27 10.34 3.04
CA ALA A 101 -15.28 9.41 2.53
C ALA A 101 -15.64 8.33 3.56
N TRP A 102 -14.65 7.72 4.21
CA TRP A 102 -14.88 6.70 5.22
C TRP A 102 -15.73 7.22 6.38
N LEU A 103 -15.41 8.41 6.90
CA LEU A 103 -16.17 9.05 7.97
C LEU A 103 -17.60 9.37 7.54
N ASP A 104 -17.77 9.93 6.34
CA ASP A 104 -19.09 10.23 5.79
C ASP A 104 -19.96 8.97 5.64
N GLN A 105 -19.43 7.90 5.03
CA GLN A 105 -20.15 6.63 4.88
C GLN A 105 -20.53 6.04 6.25
N ARG A 106 -19.62 6.13 7.23
CA ARG A 106 -19.87 5.67 8.60
C ARG A 106 -20.99 6.45 9.28
N ARG A 107 -21.00 7.79 9.17
CA ARG A 107 -22.07 8.64 9.71
C ARG A 107 -23.41 8.35 9.04
N GLN A 108 -23.43 8.18 7.72
CA GLN A 108 -24.65 7.81 6.99
C GLN A 108 -25.21 6.46 7.46
N LEU A 109 -24.34 5.47 7.64
CA LEU A 109 -24.72 4.14 8.13
C LEU A 109 -25.28 4.22 9.56
N ALA A 110 -24.61 4.95 10.45
CA ALA A 110 -25.07 5.16 11.83
C ALA A 110 -26.42 5.90 11.91
N ALA A 111 -26.68 6.82 10.99
CA ALA A 111 -27.95 7.52 10.87
C ALA A 111 -29.06 6.69 10.19
N GLY A 112 -28.74 5.52 9.64
CA GLY A 112 -29.68 4.72 8.83
C GLY A 112 -30.02 5.35 7.48
N ASN A 113 -29.21 6.30 7.00
CA ASN A 113 -29.39 7.00 5.73
C ASN A 113 -28.89 6.14 4.58
N LEU A 114 -29.57 5.01 4.34
CA LEU A 114 -29.22 4.11 3.25
C LEU A 114 -29.65 4.71 1.91
N PRO A 115 -28.86 4.54 0.83
CA PRO A 115 -29.30 4.89 -0.51
C PRO A 115 -30.62 4.19 -0.86
N ALA A 116 -31.47 4.89 -1.62
CA ALA A 116 -32.70 4.32 -2.15
C ALA A 116 -32.38 3.04 -2.93
N PRO A 117 -33.23 2.00 -2.89
CA PRO A 117 -32.91 0.70 -3.51
C PRO A 117 -32.44 0.76 -4.96
N GLY A 118 -33.01 1.65 -5.78
CA GLY A 118 -32.62 1.82 -7.19
C GLY A 118 -31.31 2.58 -7.43
N ALA A 119 -30.72 3.16 -6.38
CA ALA A 119 -29.45 3.90 -6.43
C ALA A 119 -28.30 3.16 -5.73
N ARG A 120 -28.55 1.96 -5.21
CA ARG A 120 -27.53 1.16 -4.50
C ARG A 120 -26.55 0.54 -5.46
N ILE A 121 -25.29 0.51 -5.04
CA ILE A 121 -24.25 -0.29 -5.66
C ILE A 121 -24.45 -1.73 -5.17
N THR A 122 -24.96 -2.62 -6.02
CA THR A 122 -25.28 -4.00 -5.60
C THR A 122 -24.06 -4.90 -5.50
N ASP A 123 -23.03 -4.62 -6.31
CA ASP A 123 -21.86 -5.45 -6.45
C ASP A 123 -20.60 -4.57 -6.44
N ILE A 124 -19.64 -4.92 -5.60
CA ILE A 124 -18.35 -4.24 -5.49
C ILE A 124 -17.26 -5.23 -5.85
N LEU A 125 -16.41 -4.83 -6.80
CA LEU A 125 -15.21 -5.53 -7.18
C LEU A 125 -14.00 -4.71 -6.75
N VAL A 126 -13.10 -5.31 -5.98
CA VAL A 126 -11.83 -4.68 -5.60
C VAL A 126 -10.69 -5.50 -6.17
N ASP A 127 -9.88 -4.88 -7.02
CA ASP A 127 -8.68 -5.46 -7.60
C ASP A 127 -7.43 -5.04 -6.80
N GLU A 128 -6.33 -5.75 -6.95
CA GLU A 128 -5.06 -5.53 -6.22
C GLU A 128 -5.25 -5.48 -4.68
N PHE A 129 -6.10 -6.36 -4.15
CA PHE A 129 -6.51 -6.36 -2.73
C PHE A 129 -5.35 -6.62 -1.75
N GLN A 130 -4.22 -7.18 -2.23
CA GLN A 130 -3.03 -7.41 -1.40
C GLN A 130 -2.33 -6.11 -0.97
N ASP A 131 -2.55 -5.00 -1.68
CA ASP A 131 -1.80 -3.75 -1.50
C ASP A 131 -2.59 -2.67 -0.75
N ILE A 132 -3.73 -3.04 -0.14
CA ILE A 132 -4.61 -2.09 0.57
C ILE A 132 -4.17 -1.89 2.02
N ASN A 133 -4.37 -0.68 2.53
CA ASN A 133 -4.10 -0.33 3.93
C ASN A 133 -5.36 -0.45 4.83
N PRO A 134 -5.23 -0.33 6.16
CA PRO A 134 -6.39 -0.39 7.07
C PRO A 134 -7.51 0.59 6.75
N LEU A 135 -7.20 1.81 6.30
CA LEU A 135 -8.21 2.79 5.89
C LEU A 135 -8.96 2.37 4.64
N ASP A 136 -8.25 1.83 3.64
CA ASP A 136 -8.84 1.32 2.41
C ASP A 136 -9.84 0.21 2.72
N LEU A 137 -9.44 -0.74 3.56
CA LEU A 137 -10.33 -1.81 4.04
C LEU A 137 -11.55 -1.23 4.75
N ALA A 138 -11.34 -0.31 5.69
CA ALA A 138 -12.43 0.31 6.45
C ALA A 138 -13.42 1.05 5.54
N LEU A 139 -12.93 1.77 4.52
CA LEU A 139 -13.74 2.44 3.52
C LEU A 139 -14.55 1.45 2.68
N ILE A 140 -13.90 0.43 2.11
CA ILE A 140 -14.55 -0.61 1.30
C ILE A 140 -15.70 -1.26 2.08
N MET A 141 -15.44 -1.61 3.35
CA MET A 141 -16.44 -2.23 4.20
C MET A 141 -17.62 -1.30 4.47
N LYS A 142 -17.39 0.00 4.75
CA LYS A 142 -18.49 0.95 4.98
C LYS A 142 -19.31 1.22 3.73
N VAL A 143 -18.68 1.31 2.55
CA VAL A 143 -19.40 1.43 1.28
C VAL A 143 -20.26 0.19 1.03
N ALA A 144 -19.71 -1.01 1.26
CA ALA A 144 -20.43 -2.26 1.08
C ALA A 144 -21.58 -2.43 2.09
N ASP A 145 -21.39 -2.03 3.35
CA ASP A 145 -22.43 -2.07 4.39
C ASP A 145 -23.57 -1.10 4.07
N LEU A 146 -23.24 0.16 3.71
CA LEU A 146 -24.23 1.20 3.40
C LEU A 146 -25.10 0.82 2.19
N ASN A 147 -24.51 0.18 1.19
CA ASN A 147 -25.21 -0.23 -0.03
C ASN A 147 -25.80 -1.64 0.06
N GLN A 148 -25.48 -2.40 1.09
CA GLN A 148 -25.80 -3.83 1.22
C GLN A 148 -25.27 -4.65 0.04
N SER A 149 -24.04 -4.34 -0.39
CA SER A 149 -23.42 -4.91 -1.59
C SER A 149 -22.85 -6.31 -1.36
N ALA A 150 -22.93 -7.14 -2.40
CA ALA A 150 -22.04 -8.28 -2.56
C ALA A 150 -20.61 -7.78 -2.84
N LEU A 151 -19.61 -8.45 -2.25
CA LEU A 151 -18.21 -8.06 -2.37
C LEU A 151 -17.41 -9.17 -3.03
N THR A 152 -16.68 -8.81 -4.08
CA THR A 152 -15.68 -9.66 -4.75
C THR A 152 -14.32 -8.98 -4.60
N ILE A 153 -13.35 -9.71 -4.06
CA ILE A 153 -11.97 -9.25 -3.93
C ILE A 153 -11.08 -10.09 -4.85
N VAL A 154 -10.11 -9.44 -5.49
CA VAL A 154 -9.14 -10.04 -6.39
C VAL A 154 -7.77 -9.50 -6.02
N GLY A 155 -6.78 -10.37 -5.98
CA GLY A 155 -5.41 -10.00 -5.70
C GLY A 155 -4.49 -11.21 -5.63
N ASP A 156 -3.20 -10.95 -5.41
CA ASP A 156 -2.16 -11.95 -5.34
C ASP A 156 -1.21 -11.64 -4.16
N ASP A 157 -1.28 -12.43 -3.09
CA ASP A 157 -0.42 -12.29 -1.92
C ASP A 157 1.08 -12.42 -2.24
N ASP A 158 1.45 -13.15 -3.29
CA ASP A 158 2.85 -13.25 -3.73
C ASP A 158 3.37 -11.95 -4.38
N GLN A 159 2.48 -11.00 -4.69
CA GLN A 159 2.79 -9.70 -5.29
C GLN A 159 2.69 -8.54 -4.30
N ALA A 160 2.43 -8.81 -3.02
CA ALA A 160 2.35 -7.77 -2.01
C ALA A 160 3.72 -7.16 -1.72
N ILE A 161 3.95 -5.93 -2.19
CA ILE A 161 5.25 -5.24 -2.06
C ILE A 161 5.14 -3.85 -1.41
N PHE A 162 3.94 -3.46 -0.97
CA PHE A 162 3.66 -2.15 -0.38
C PHE A 162 3.47 -2.17 1.15
N GLU A 163 3.91 -3.23 1.85
CA GLU A 163 3.84 -3.31 3.33
C GLU A 163 4.47 -2.10 4.03
N TRP A 164 5.60 -1.61 3.50
CA TRP A 164 6.29 -0.42 4.01
C TRP A 164 5.49 0.89 3.86
N ARG A 165 4.40 0.88 3.10
CA ARG A 165 3.42 1.97 2.99
C ARG A 165 2.13 1.72 3.79
N GLY A 166 2.09 0.66 4.60
CA GLY A 166 0.93 0.30 5.41
C GLY A 166 -0.04 -0.67 4.76
N ALA A 167 0.31 -1.27 3.62
CA ALA A 167 -0.47 -2.38 3.09
C ALA A 167 -0.43 -3.60 4.03
N ALA A 168 -1.55 -4.31 4.16
CA ALA A 168 -1.64 -5.50 5.01
C ALA A 168 -2.09 -6.73 4.19
N PRO A 169 -1.15 -7.59 3.74
CA PRO A 169 -1.49 -8.79 2.95
C PRO A 169 -2.35 -9.79 3.73
N ASP A 170 -2.32 -9.71 5.05
CA ASP A 170 -3.25 -10.35 5.99
C ASP A 170 -4.70 -10.31 5.51
N PHE A 171 -5.14 -9.18 4.95
CA PHE A 171 -6.51 -8.99 4.52
C PHE A 171 -6.90 -9.92 3.36
N ILE A 172 -5.97 -10.28 2.47
CA ILE A 172 -6.24 -11.25 1.39
C ILE A 172 -5.91 -12.70 1.80
N LEU A 173 -5.03 -12.88 2.79
CA LEU A 173 -4.67 -14.20 3.33
C LEU A 173 -5.79 -14.79 4.20
N GLU A 174 -6.43 -13.96 5.03
CA GLU A 174 -7.50 -14.35 5.95
C GLU A 174 -8.75 -13.46 5.79
N PRO A 175 -9.35 -13.37 4.60
CA PRO A 175 -10.40 -12.39 4.32
C PRO A 175 -11.63 -12.60 5.21
N ASP A 176 -12.01 -13.84 5.51
CA ASP A 176 -13.16 -14.14 6.36
C ASP A 176 -13.03 -13.54 7.76
N ARG A 177 -11.81 -13.60 8.32
CA ARG A 177 -11.50 -13.06 9.65
C ARG A 177 -11.53 -11.54 9.64
N HIS A 178 -10.86 -10.91 8.67
CA HIS A 178 -10.67 -9.47 8.66
C HIS A 178 -11.89 -8.68 8.16
N LEU A 179 -12.69 -9.27 7.27
CA LEU A 179 -13.87 -8.62 6.71
C LEU A 179 -15.15 -9.01 7.46
N GLY A 180 -15.13 -10.03 8.33
CA GLY A 180 -16.30 -10.48 9.07
C GLY A 180 -17.43 -11.00 8.16
N ARG A 181 -17.07 -11.49 6.97
CA ARG A 181 -17.97 -12.02 5.92
C ARG A 181 -17.41 -13.34 5.43
N SER A 182 -18.27 -14.28 5.07
CA SER A 182 -17.78 -15.55 4.49
C SER A 182 -17.52 -15.38 2.99
N PHE A 183 -16.32 -15.77 2.53
CA PHE A 183 -15.96 -15.74 1.12
C PHE A 183 -15.89 -17.15 0.53
N LYS A 184 -16.27 -17.24 -0.74
CA LYS A 184 -15.95 -18.39 -1.57
C LYS A 184 -14.68 -18.08 -2.37
N THR A 185 -13.59 -18.75 -2.02
CA THR A 185 -12.28 -18.53 -2.66
C THR A 185 -12.13 -19.35 -3.95
N TYR A 186 -11.62 -18.71 -5.00
CA TYR A 186 -11.23 -19.36 -6.24
C TYR A 186 -9.77 -19.04 -6.56
N ILE A 187 -8.93 -20.07 -6.68
CA ILE A 187 -7.51 -19.92 -7.02
C ILE A 187 -7.34 -20.10 -8.53
N LEU A 188 -6.77 -19.09 -9.20
CA LEU A 188 -6.52 -19.12 -10.64
C LEU A 188 -5.08 -19.56 -10.94
N GLU A 189 -4.89 -20.84 -11.22
CA GLU A 189 -3.57 -21.45 -11.39
C GLU A 189 -2.99 -21.35 -12.82
N LYS A 190 -3.78 -20.87 -13.78
CA LYS A 190 -3.33 -20.78 -15.19
C LYS A 190 -2.72 -19.41 -15.48
N ASN A 191 -1.43 -19.39 -15.80
CA ASN A 191 -0.74 -18.20 -16.26
C ASN A 191 -0.82 -18.10 -17.80
N TYR A 192 -1.48 -17.06 -18.28
CA TYR A 192 -1.64 -16.77 -19.72
C TYR A 192 -0.60 -15.76 -20.25
N ARG A 193 0.16 -15.12 -19.36
CA ARG A 193 1.05 -14.00 -19.70
C ARG A 193 2.46 -14.46 -20.11
N SER A 194 3.00 -15.44 -19.39
CA SER A 194 4.43 -15.75 -19.40
C SER A 194 4.74 -17.12 -19.99
N PRO A 195 5.87 -17.26 -20.70
CA PRO A 195 6.40 -18.55 -21.17
C PRO A 195 6.66 -19.55 -20.03
N ARG A 196 6.57 -20.85 -20.34
CA ARG A 196 6.68 -21.93 -19.35
C ARG A 196 7.90 -21.81 -18.44
N ASN A 197 9.06 -21.66 -19.04
CA ASN A 197 10.33 -21.61 -18.30
C ASN A 197 10.47 -20.35 -17.40
N ILE A 198 9.70 -19.29 -17.65
CA ILE A 198 9.63 -18.11 -16.77
C ILE A 198 8.74 -18.41 -15.56
N VAL A 199 7.54 -18.95 -15.79
CA VAL A 199 6.59 -19.31 -14.72
C VAL A 199 7.23 -20.32 -13.76
N GLU A 200 7.89 -21.35 -14.26
CA GLU A 200 8.58 -22.35 -13.45
C GLU A 200 9.74 -21.77 -12.62
N LYS A 201 10.50 -20.81 -13.19
CA LYS A 201 11.56 -20.11 -12.45
C LYS A 201 10.99 -19.25 -11.33
N SER A 202 9.95 -18.48 -11.60
CA SER A 202 9.26 -17.66 -10.59
C SER A 202 8.63 -18.53 -9.49
N ALA A 203 8.00 -19.65 -9.86
CA ALA A 203 7.41 -20.61 -8.92
C ALA A 203 8.45 -21.19 -7.95
N ARG A 204 9.66 -21.51 -8.44
CA ARG A 204 10.76 -21.98 -7.58
C ARG A 204 11.25 -20.91 -6.61
N LEU A 205 11.31 -19.65 -7.06
CA LEU A 205 11.72 -18.54 -6.20
C LEU A 205 10.69 -18.30 -5.08
N ILE A 206 9.41 -18.20 -5.45
CA ILE A 206 8.35 -17.87 -4.48
C ILE A 206 8.06 -19.01 -3.50
N ALA A 207 8.41 -20.26 -3.84
CA ALA A 207 8.29 -21.41 -2.95
C ALA A 207 9.12 -21.31 -1.65
N HIS A 208 10.09 -20.38 -1.58
CA HIS A 208 10.83 -20.11 -0.36
C HIS A 208 10.04 -19.28 0.67
N ASN A 209 8.97 -18.59 0.25
CA ASN A 209 8.12 -17.81 1.15
C ASN A 209 7.21 -18.73 1.96
N LYS A 210 7.17 -18.53 3.28
CA LYS A 210 6.38 -19.37 4.20
C LYS A 210 4.93 -18.92 4.36
N ARG A 211 4.71 -17.60 4.31
CA ARG A 211 3.41 -16.96 4.53
C ARG A 211 2.79 -16.64 3.18
N ARG A 212 2.01 -17.57 2.63
CA ARG A 212 1.35 -17.42 1.33
C ARG A 212 0.18 -18.38 1.16
N VAL A 213 -0.74 -18.06 0.26
CA VAL A 213 -1.73 -19.00 -0.25
C VAL A 213 -1.01 -20.04 -1.12
N THR A 214 -1.21 -21.32 -0.80
CA THR A 214 -0.63 -22.39 -1.62
C THR A 214 -1.32 -22.43 -2.98
N LYS A 215 -0.56 -22.16 -4.05
CA LYS A 215 -1.03 -22.17 -5.44
C LYS A 215 0.07 -22.68 -6.38
N ASN A 216 -0.33 -23.47 -7.37
CA ASN A 216 0.57 -24.05 -8.37
C ASN A 216 0.37 -23.37 -9.72
N MET A 217 1.22 -22.39 -10.04
CA MET A 217 1.09 -21.67 -11.31
C MET A 217 1.59 -22.51 -12.50
N HIS A 218 0.72 -22.71 -13.49
CA HIS A 218 0.99 -23.42 -14.72
C HIS A 218 0.89 -22.48 -15.92
N ALA A 219 1.95 -22.41 -16.73
CA ALA A 219 1.90 -21.65 -17.98
C ALA A 219 0.99 -22.36 -19.00
N VAL A 220 0.13 -21.59 -19.65
CA VAL A 220 -0.62 -22.06 -20.82
C VAL A 220 0.27 -22.09 -22.07
N SER A 221 1.25 -21.19 -22.14
CA SER A 221 2.22 -21.16 -23.23
C SER A 221 3.14 -22.37 -23.19
N ILE A 222 3.30 -23.04 -24.33
CA ILE A 222 4.27 -24.13 -24.53
C ILE A 222 5.64 -23.63 -25.03
N VAL A 223 5.75 -22.33 -25.32
CA VAL A 223 6.99 -21.72 -25.82
C VAL A 223 7.90 -21.41 -24.63
N GLU A 224 9.20 -21.52 -24.85
CA GLU A 224 10.22 -21.08 -23.88
C GLU A 224 10.80 -19.72 -24.27
N ALA A 225 10.94 -18.84 -23.27
CA ALA A 225 11.65 -17.58 -23.43
C ALA A 225 13.17 -17.81 -23.43
N GLN A 226 13.90 -17.11 -24.30
CA GLN A 226 15.36 -17.01 -24.14
C GLN A 226 15.70 -16.08 -22.97
N THR A 227 16.35 -16.62 -21.93
CA THR A 227 16.79 -15.85 -20.77
C THR A 227 18.31 -15.63 -20.79
N PHE A 228 18.75 -14.39 -20.62
CA PHE A 228 20.17 -14.02 -20.57
C PHE A 228 20.49 -13.44 -19.20
N MET A 229 21.59 -13.90 -18.58
CA MET A 229 22.12 -13.33 -17.36
C MET A 229 23.46 -12.68 -17.68
N TYR A 230 23.63 -11.43 -17.29
CA TYR A 230 24.87 -10.67 -17.45
C TYR A 230 25.45 -10.38 -16.07
N SER A 231 26.75 -10.53 -15.90
CA SER A 231 27.48 -10.23 -14.66
C SER A 231 28.75 -9.45 -14.99
N GLY A 232 29.10 -8.45 -14.18
CA GLY A 232 30.31 -7.63 -14.34
C GLY A 232 30.69 -6.90 -13.06
N GLN A 233 31.94 -6.43 -12.97
CA GLN A 233 32.47 -5.73 -11.78
C GLN A 233 31.91 -4.31 -11.61
N THR A 234 31.45 -3.70 -12.70
CA THR A 234 30.75 -2.40 -12.71
C THR A 234 29.50 -2.55 -13.55
N PHE A 235 28.34 -2.15 -13.03
CA PHE A 235 27.06 -2.24 -13.74
C PHE A 235 26.94 -1.09 -14.76
N TRP A 236 27.87 -1.03 -15.72
CA TRP A 236 27.76 -0.17 -16.88
C TRP A 236 27.21 -1.03 -18.02
N ILE A 237 25.89 -1.05 -18.19
CA ILE A 237 25.27 -1.60 -19.41
C ILE A 237 25.39 -0.48 -20.45
N PRO A 238 26.24 -0.60 -21.48
CA PRO A 238 26.25 0.39 -22.54
C PRO A 238 24.84 0.49 -23.14
N SER A 239 24.35 1.69 -23.42
CA SER A 239 23.08 1.90 -24.15
C SER A 239 22.97 1.02 -25.40
N LYS A 240 24.11 0.69 -26.02
CA LYS A 240 24.25 -0.22 -27.15
C LYS A 240 23.78 -1.66 -26.90
N THR A 241 23.90 -2.22 -25.70
CA THR A 241 23.44 -3.61 -25.43
C THR A 241 21.92 -3.73 -25.31
N CYS A 242 21.23 -2.67 -24.87
CA CYS A 242 19.77 -2.66 -24.86
C CYS A 242 19.22 -2.34 -26.27
N SER A 243 19.87 -1.45 -27.01
CA SER A 243 19.45 -1.09 -28.38
C SER A 243 19.70 -2.21 -29.41
N THR A 244 20.83 -2.91 -29.33
CA THR A 244 21.18 -3.96 -30.32
C THR A 244 20.25 -5.18 -30.30
N LYS A 245 19.65 -5.52 -29.15
CA LYS A 245 18.62 -6.57 -29.09
C LYS A 245 17.27 -6.13 -29.68
N SER A 246 16.93 -4.84 -29.56
CA SER A 246 15.73 -4.30 -30.23
C SER A 246 15.91 -4.29 -31.76
N GLU A 247 17.11 -3.99 -32.26
CA GLU A 247 17.41 -4.01 -33.70
C GLU A 247 17.52 -5.42 -34.29
N ALA A 248 18.00 -6.40 -33.51
CA ALA A 248 18.06 -7.78 -33.96
C ALA A 248 16.68 -8.47 -34.03
N SER A 249 15.70 -7.98 -33.26
CA SER A 249 14.31 -8.48 -33.26
C SER A 249 13.40 -7.72 -34.24
N LEU A 250 13.74 -6.48 -34.60
CA LEU A 250 13.06 -5.69 -35.63
C LEU A 250 13.81 -5.81 -36.96
N GLY A 251 13.37 -6.74 -37.80
CA GLY A 251 13.86 -6.89 -39.16
C GLY A 251 13.79 -5.57 -39.96
N LYS A 252 14.95 -4.95 -40.16
CA LYS A 252 15.30 -3.90 -41.13
C LYS A 252 14.72 -2.48 -40.95
N ARG A 253 15.70 -1.56 -41.04
CA ARG A 253 15.65 -0.12 -41.37
C ARG A 253 14.93 0.73 -40.34
N HIS A 254 15.70 1.51 -39.57
CA HIS A 254 15.55 2.97 -39.40
C HIS A 254 16.87 3.47 -38.77
N GLN A 255 17.54 4.43 -39.40
CA GLN A 255 18.73 5.09 -38.82
C GLN A 255 18.28 5.92 -37.62
N VAL A 256 18.61 5.49 -36.42
CA VAL A 256 18.49 6.33 -35.22
C VAL A 256 19.66 7.30 -35.23
N ARG A 257 19.38 8.61 -35.35
CA ARG A 257 20.39 9.68 -35.25
C ARG A 257 21.02 9.64 -33.85
N GLU A 258 22.36 9.58 -33.80
CA GLU A 258 23.14 9.70 -32.57
C GLU A 258 22.96 11.09 -31.95
N TRP A 259 22.67 11.13 -30.65
CA TRP A 259 22.78 12.34 -29.83
C TRP A 259 24.20 12.39 -29.22
N PRO A 260 24.92 13.53 -29.28
CA PRO A 260 26.27 13.60 -28.73
C PRO A 260 26.25 13.51 -27.20
N CYS A 261 26.97 12.54 -26.64
CA CYS A 261 27.26 12.50 -25.20
C CYS A 261 28.23 13.62 -24.84
N TYR A 262 27.81 14.48 -23.90
CA TYR A 262 28.68 15.46 -23.25
C TYR A 262 29.74 14.72 -22.42
N ARG A 263 31.02 14.82 -22.81
CA ARG A 263 32.15 14.44 -21.95
C ARG A 263 32.49 15.63 -21.06
N GLY A 264 32.06 15.59 -19.81
CA GLY A 264 32.60 16.47 -18.78
C GLY A 264 34.01 16.01 -18.42
N ASN A 265 35.02 16.83 -18.73
CA ASN A 265 36.36 16.66 -18.20
C ASN A 265 36.35 17.00 -16.70
N VAL A 266 36.72 16.04 -15.86
CA VAL A 266 37.08 16.29 -14.45
C VAL A 266 38.57 16.62 -14.42
N PRO A 267 39.02 17.81 -13.97
CA PRO A 267 40.44 18.09 -13.81
C PRO A 267 41.01 17.34 -12.61
N SER A 268 42.25 16.89 -12.77
CA SER A 268 43.12 16.28 -11.76
C SER A 268 43.42 17.20 -10.58
#